data_AF-S3ZSY1-F1
#
_entry.id   AF-S3ZSY1-F1
#
_cell.length_a   1.000
_cell.length_b   1.000
_cell.length_c   1.000
_cell.angle_alpha   90.00
_cell.angle_beta   90.00
_cell.angle_gamma   90.00
#
_symmetry.space_group_name_H-M   'P 1'
#
loop_
_entity.id
_entity.type
_entity.pdbx_description
1 polymer ?
#
loop_
_entity_poly.entity_id
_entity_poly.type
_entity_poly.pdbx_seq_one_letter_code
_entity_poly.pdbx_strand_id
1 'polypeptide(L)'
;MEMALTGEPIDAQRAFSLGLVNRVVPAGTALAAACELGEKIAAHADHAVLASKAVLARARDGELADEYRAHRELLSDIIDSPGARAGARDFVQGRSGGTG
;
A
#
# COMPACT_ATOMS: atom_id res chain seq x y z
N MET A 1 -13.19 -1.59 -2.35
CA MET A 1 -13.61 -2.90 -2.86
C MET A 1 -13.19 -3.10 -4.31
N GLU A 2 -13.57 -2.22 -5.24
CA GLU A 2 -13.19 -2.29 -6.68
C GLU A 2 -11.73 -2.74 -6.92
N MET A 3 -10.74 -1.94 -6.51
CA MET A 3 -9.30 -2.29 -6.69
C MET A 3 -8.91 -3.65 -6.09
N ALA A 4 -9.50 -4.03 -4.95
CA ALA A 4 -9.17 -5.27 -4.26
C ALA A 4 -9.76 -6.51 -4.95
N LEU A 5 -10.83 -6.35 -5.73
CA LEU A 5 -11.56 -7.44 -6.38
C LEU A 5 -11.23 -7.56 -7.87
N THR A 6 -10.91 -6.45 -8.55
CA THR A 6 -10.60 -6.45 -9.99
C THR A 6 -9.10 -6.55 -10.26
N GLY A 7 -8.27 -6.02 -9.34
CA GLY A 7 -6.82 -5.92 -9.56
C GLY A 7 -6.43 -4.95 -10.68
N GLU A 8 -7.37 -4.16 -11.20
CA GLU A 8 -7.11 -3.22 -12.28
C GLU A 8 -6.19 -2.07 -11.80
N PRO A 9 -5.21 -1.65 -12.61
CA PRO A 9 -4.34 -0.54 -12.27
C PRO A 9 -5.12 0.77 -12.26
N ILE A 10 -4.80 1.63 -11.30
CA ILE A 10 -5.30 3.02 -11.25
C ILE A 10 -4.19 3.99 -11.63
N ASP A 11 -4.56 5.12 -12.23
CA ASP A 11 -3.62 6.19 -12.51
C ASP A 11 -3.22 6.98 -11.24
N ALA A 12 -2.16 7.79 -11.36
CA ALA A 12 -1.64 8.57 -10.24
C ALA A 12 -2.64 9.60 -9.69
N GLN A 13 -3.51 10.15 -10.55
CA GLN A 13 -4.48 11.17 -10.16
C GLN A 13 -5.63 10.58 -9.35
N ARG A 14 -6.09 9.39 -9.76
CA ARG A 14 -7.06 8.59 -9.01
C ARG A 14 -6.47 8.16 -7.67
N ALA A 15 -5.23 7.69 -7.64
CA ALA A 15 -4.54 7.32 -6.40
C ALA A 15 -4.43 8.50 -5.41
N PHE A 16 -4.12 9.71 -5.90
CA PHE A 16 -4.12 10.92 -5.09
C PHE A 16 -5.51 11.27 -4.55
N SER A 17 -6.54 11.18 -5.39
CA SER A 17 -7.92 11.48 -5.00
C SER A 17 -8.46 10.52 -3.93
N LEU A 18 -7.95 9.29 -3.90
CA LEU A 18 -8.27 8.26 -2.90
C LEU A 18 -7.41 8.37 -1.62
N GLY A 19 -6.45 9.29 -1.58
CA GLY A 19 -5.52 9.45 -0.45
C GLY A 19 -4.42 8.38 -0.37
N LEU A 20 -4.27 7.54 -1.40
CA LEU A 20 -3.22 6.52 -1.47
C LEU A 20 -1.84 7.15 -1.75
N VAL A 21 -1.82 8.26 -2.48
CA VAL A 21 -0.60 9.02 -2.81
C VAL A 21 -0.75 10.44 -2.29
N ASN A 22 0.30 10.97 -1.64
CA ASN A 22 0.26 12.32 -1.08
C ASN A 22 0.46 13.44 -2.11
N ARG A 23 1.15 13.18 -3.22
CA ARG A 23 1.47 14.18 -4.28
C ARG A 23 1.63 13.51 -5.64
N VAL A 24 1.08 14.14 -6.68
CA VAL A 24 1.34 13.80 -8.09
C VAL A 24 2.31 14.83 -8.65
N VAL A 25 3.38 14.37 -9.30
CA VAL A 25 4.45 15.23 -9.82
C VAL A 25 4.86 14.80 -11.23
N PRO A 26 5.54 15.67 -12.01
CA PRO A 26 6.03 15.31 -13.34
C PRO A 26 6.91 14.05 -13.33
N ALA A 27 6.85 13.27 -14.40
CA ALA A 27 7.66 12.07 -14.56
C ALA A 27 9.16 12.39 -14.38
N GLY A 28 9.87 11.52 -13.67
CA GLY A 28 11.30 11.70 -13.36
C GLY A 28 11.60 12.60 -12.14
N THR A 29 10.60 13.26 -11.54
CA THR A 29 10.81 14.19 -10.41
C THR A 29 10.38 13.62 -9.05
N ALA A 30 9.86 12.40 -9.01
CA ALA A 30 9.32 11.77 -7.79
C ALA A 30 10.31 11.73 -6.62
N LEU A 31 11.58 11.39 -6.88
CA LEU A 31 12.60 11.33 -5.84
C LEU A 31 12.88 12.71 -5.24
N ALA A 32 13.03 13.73 -6.08
CA ALA A 32 13.26 15.10 -5.61
C ALA A 32 12.09 15.59 -4.73
N ALA A 33 10.85 15.40 -5.19
CA ALA A 33 9.66 15.78 -4.42
C ALA A 33 9.51 15.00 -3.10
N ALA A 34 9.96 13.74 -3.07
CA ALA A 34 10.00 12.93 -1.85
C ALA A 34 11.05 13.43 -0.86
N CYS A 35 12.25 13.77 -1.34
CA CYS A 35 13.30 14.38 -0.52
C CYS A 35 12.84 15.72 0.08
N GLU A 36 12.24 16.60 -0.73
CA GLU A 36 11.68 17.88 -0.24
C GLU A 36 10.60 17.68 0.84
N LEU A 37 9.77 16.64 0.72
CA LEU A 37 8.80 16.29 1.76
C LEU A 37 9.53 15.79 3.03
N GLY A 38 10.55 14.95 2.87
CA GLY A 38 11.38 14.47 3.96
C GLY A 38 12.07 15.61 4.73
N GLU A 39 12.64 16.58 4.01
CA GLU A 39 13.26 17.77 4.61
C GLU A 39 12.26 18.60 5.42
N LYS A 40 11.03 18.78 4.91
CA LYS A 40 9.96 19.46 5.65
C LYS A 40 9.60 18.73 6.93
N ILE A 41 9.57 17.40 6.91
CA ILE A 41 9.32 16.59 8.12
C ILE A 41 10.50 16.71 9.09
N ALA A 42 11.73 16.62 8.60
CA ALA A 42 12.96 16.69 9.38
C ALA A 42 13.23 18.09 9.98
N ALA A 43 12.56 19.14 9.49
CA ALA A 43 12.63 20.48 10.08
C ALA A 43 11.92 20.57 11.45
N HIS A 44 11.11 19.57 11.83
CA HIS A 44 10.46 19.49 13.13
C HIS A 44 11.32 18.73 14.13
N ALA A 45 11.10 18.96 15.43
CA ALA A 45 11.84 18.25 16.47
C ALA A 45 11.57 16.74 16.41
N ASP A 46 12.63 15.93 16.36
CA ASP A 46 12.58 14.46 16.19
C ASP A 46 11.55 13.79 17.11
N HIS A 47 11.57 14.12 18.40
CA HIS A 47 10.67 13.54 19.39
C HIS A 47 9.20 13.86 19.11
N ALA A 48 8.88 15.04 18.57
CA ALA A 48 7.52 15.43 18.23
C ALA A 48 7.01 14.67 17.00
N VAL A 49 7.85 14.51 15.97
CA VAL A 49 7.53 13.71 14.77
C VAL A 49 7.31 12.25 15.14
N LEU A 50 8.22 11.68 15.93
CA LEU A 50 8.12 10.29 16.39
C LEU A 50 6.88 10.06 17.26
N ALA A 51 6.58 10.96 18.20
CA ALA A 51 5.40 10.87 19.04
C ALA A 51 4.12 10.95 18.18
N SER A 52 4.03 11.90 17.26
CA SER A 52 2.88 12.07 16.36
C SER A 52 2.65 10.82 15.51
N LYS A 53 3.72 10.30 14.88
CA LYS A 53 3.67 9.06 14.10
C LYS A 53 3.20 7.88 14.96
N ALA A 54 3.68 7.77 16.19
CA ALA A 54 3.34 6.67 17.08
C ALA A 54 1.88 6.71 17.56
N VAL A 55 1.33 7.91 17.82
CA VAL A 55 -0.09 8.09 18.16
C VAL A 55 -0.97 7.69 16.98
N LEU A 56 -0.67 8.20 15.78
CA LEU A 56 -1.43 7.88 14.57
C LEU A 56 -1.37 6.38 14.21
N ALA A 57 -0.19 5.76 14.35
CA ALA A 57 -0.04 4.32 14.13
C ALA A 57 -0.88 3.52 15.12
N ARG A 58 -0.82 3.83 16.43
CA ARG A 58 -1.60 3.12 17.45
C ARG A 58 -3.11 3.27 17.27
N ALA A 59 -3.58 4.46 16.91
CA ALA A 59 -4.99 4.71 16.65
C ALA A 59 -5.54 3.83 15.53
N ARG A 60 -4.71 3.55 14.51
CA ARG A 60 -5.05 2.66 13.40
C ARG A 60 -4.85 1.18 13.75
N ASP A 61 -3.73 0.84 14.38
CA ASP A 61 -3.27 -0.55 14.51
C ASP A 61 -4.03 -1.35 15.59
N GLY A 62 -4.68 -0.69 16.54
CA GLY A 62 -5.50 -1.34 17.57
C GLY A 62 -6.67 -2.16 16.98
N GLU A 63 -7.39 -1.59 16.00
CA GLU A 63 -8.44 -2.29 15.25
C GLU A 63 -7.85 -3.22 14.18
N LEU A 64 -6.76 -2.78 13.54
CA LEU A 64 -6.15 -3.51 12.43
C LEU A 64 -5.55 -4.85 12.84
N ALA A 65 -4.98 -4.97 14.05
CA ALA A 65 -4.33 -6.21 14.49
C ALA A 65 -5.32 -7.40 14.63
N ASP A 66 -6.52 -7.14 15.12
CA ASP A 66 -7.57 -8.16 15.23
C ASP A 66 -8.18 -8.48 13.86
N GLU A 67 -8.38 -7.46 13.00
CA GLU A 67 -8.79 -7.68 11.61
C GLU A 67 -7.77 -8.48 10.81
N TYR A 68 -6.47 -8.23 10.97
CA TYR A 68 -5.42 -9.02 10.33
C TYR A 68 -5.44 -10.48 10.78
N ARG A 69 -5.76 -10.75 12.05
CA ARG A 69 -5.90 -12.12 12.55
C ARG A 69 -7.06 -12.82 11.86
N ALA A 70 -8.23 -12.19 11.81
CA ALA A 70 -9.41 -12.72 11.13
C ALA A 70 -9.17 -12.89 9.62
N HIS A 71 -8.51 -11.93 8.98
CA HIS A 71 -8.16 -11.98 7.56
C HIS A 71 -7.21 -13.15 7.25
N ARG A 72 -6.22 -13.39 8.11
CA ARG A 72 -5.29 -14.52 7.97
C ARG A 72 -6.00 -15.86 8.11
N GLU A 73 -6.98 -15.97 9.00
CA GLU A 73 -7.81 -17.17 9.16
C GLU A 73 -8.68 -17.42 7.92
N LEU A 74 -9.25 -16.37 7.31
CA LEU A 74 -10.04 -16.49 6.08
C LEU A 74 -9.20 -16.87 4.85
N LEU A 75 -7.94 -16.45 4.80
CA LEU A 75 -7.06 -16.66 3.65
C LEU A 75 -6.15 -17.89 3.74
N SER A 76 -6.02 -18.55 4.90
CA SER A 76 -5.00 -19.60 5.11
C SER A 76 -5.10 -20.71 4.07
N ASP A 77 -6.31 -21.21 3.83
CA ASP A 77 -6.54 -22.36 2.93
C ASP A 77 -6.41 -21.94 1.45
N ILE A 78 -6.66 -20.66 1.15
CA ILE A 78 -6.55 -20.11 -0.20
C ILE A 78 -5.07 -19.95 -0.58
N ILE A 79 -4.25 -19.41 0.32
CA ILE A 79 -2.81 -19.20 0.08
C ILE A 79 -2.09 -20.53 -0.17
N ASP A 80 -2.48 -21.59 0.55
CA ASP A 80 -1.92 -22.94 0.36
C ASP A 80 -2.61 -23.73 -0.77
N SER A 81 -3.52 -23.12 -1.51
CA SER A 81 -4.19 -23.79 -2.62
C SER A 81 -3.28 -23.98 -3.84
N PRO A 82 -3.51 -25.02 -4.66
CA PRO A 82 -2.84 -25.18 -5.95
C PRO A 82 -3.04 -23.97 -6.89
N GLY A 83 -4.20 -23.32 -6.83
CA GLY A 83 -4.54 -22.16 -7.65
C GLY A 83 -3.68 -20.94 -7.31
N ALA A 84 -3.49 -20.64 -6.03
CA ALA A 84 -2.62 -19.54 -5.59
C ALA A 84 -1.16 -19.76 -6.01
N ARG A 85 -0.64 -21.00 -5.89
CA ARG A 85 0.71 -21.35 -6.35
C ARG A 85 0.87 -21.24 -7.87
N ALA A 86 -0.16 -21.58 -8.64
CA ALA A 86 -0.14 -21.42 -10.09
C ALA A 86 -0.15 -19.95 -10.49
N GLY A 87 -1.07 -19.15 -9.91
CA GLY A 87 -1.17 -17.72 -10.18
C GLY A 87 0.10 -16.94 -9.82
N ALA A 88 0.73 -17.25 -8.68
CA ALA A 88 2.01 -16.64 -8.30
C ALA A 88 3.14 -16.96 -9.30
N ARG A 89 3.16 -18.19 -9.83
CA ARG A 89 4.13 -18.61 -10.84
C ARG A 89 3.93 -17.90 -12.17
N ASP A 90 2.68 -17.76 -12.60
CA ASP A 90 2.34 -17.04 -13.84
C ASP A 90 2.66 -15.54 -13.73
N PHE A 91 2.43 -14.93 -12.56
CA PHE A 91 2.82 -13.54 -12.29
C PHE A 91 4.34 -13.33 -12.40
N VAL A 92 5.14 -14.17 -11.75
CA VAL A 92 6.62 -14.11 -11.83
C VAL A 92 7.11 -14.28 -13.27
N GLN A 93 6.37 -15.02 -14.08
CA GLN A 93 6.73 -15.33 -15.47
C GLN A 93 6.11 -14.35 -16.48
N GLY A 94 5.43 -13.30 -16.01
CA GLY A 94 4.80 -12.27 -16.85
C GLY A 94 3.63 -12.78 -17.69
N ARG A 95 3.04 -13.92 -17.32
CA ARG A 95 1.94 -14.57 -18.04
C ARG A 95 0.61 -14.37 -17.34
N SER A 96 0.37 -13.17 -16.83
CA SER A 96 -0.89 -12.79 -16.19
C SER A 96 -2.04 -13.05 -17.16
N GLY A 97 -2.97 -13.93 -16.80
CA GLY A 97 -4.24 -14.14 -17.51
C GLY A 97 -5.25 -13.00 -17.32
N GLY A 98 -4.76 -11.76 -17.29
CA GLY A 98 -5.53 -10.53 -17.18
C GLY A 98 -5.08 -9.59 -18.28
N THR A 99 -5.98 -9.34 -19.21
CA THR A 99 -5.87 -8.34 -20.28
C THR A 99 -5.52 -6.95 -19.76
N GLY A 100 -4.54 -6.31 -20.40
CA GLY A 100 -4.36 -4.85 -20.39
C GLY A 100 -3.15 -4.36 -19.62
#